data_AF-A0A830CJX5-F1
#
_entry.id   AF-A0A830CJX5-F1
#
_cell.length_a   1.000
_cell.length_b   1.000
_cell.length_c   1.000
_cell.angle_alpha   90.00
_cell.angle_beta   90.00
_cell.angle_gamma   90.00
#
_symmetry.space_group_name_H-M   'P 1'
#
loop_
_entity.id
_entity.type
_entity.pdbx_description
1 polymer ?
#
loop_
_entity_poly.entity_id
_entity_poly.type
_entity_poly.pdbx_seq_one_letter_code
_entity_poly.pdbx_strand_id
1 'polypeptide(L)'
;MNEGDYSGAIIRHHLRSDHELGNANINIAAQLTAIQNQLTHLNDRFDAIEATNMADRARAFNSRIDSSSSASRRFQFRPVVKHTRGHLVALGLPPAVANVNLQPEYVLGAQPPNGLIPLTHAGFDRIGTEEIHVLRRRLRAIYWFYNDDRLRLTANASRNACDNAIQNVKDYYLSP
;
A
#
# COMPACT_ATOMS: atom_id res chain seq x y z
N MET A 1 14.42 -74.38 12.89
CA MET A 1 13.93 -73.00 12.64
C MET A 1 15.15 -72.15 12.35
N ASN A 2 15.22 -71.54 11.16
CA ASN A 2 16.41 -70.84 10.66
C ASN A 2 16.50 -69.42 11.24
N GLU A 3 17.60 -69.11 11.91
CA GLU A 3 17.92 -67.78 12.47
C GLU A 3 17.95 -66.66 11.40
N GLY A 4 18.14 -67.00 10.12
CA GLY A 4 18.11 -66.06 9.01
C GLY A 4 16.73 -65.42 8.71
N ASP A 5 15.63 -66.06 9.10
CA ASP A 5 14.27 -65.58 8.78
C ASP A 5 13.82 -64.47 9.76
N TYR A 6 14.30 -64.52 11.00
CA TYR A 6 14.04 -63.51 12.03
C TYR A 6 14.74 -62.18 11.74
N SER A 7 15.99 -62.23 11.27
CA SER A 7 16.75 -61.02 10.89
C SER A 7 16.07 -60.26 9.74
N GLY A 8 15.59 -60.98 8.72
CA GLY A 8 14.85 -60.38 7.60
C GLY A 8 13.50 -59.74 8.01
N ALA A 9 12.79 -60.34 8.97
CA ALA A 9 11.55 -59.76 9.49
C ALA A 9 11.77 -58.46 10.27
N ILE A 10 12.83 -58.40 11.09
CA ILE A 10 13.20 -57.20 11.86
C ILE A 10 13.62 -56.07 10.91
N ILE A 11 14.43 -56.36 9.90
CA ILE A 11 14.88 -55.36 8.91
C ILE A 11 13.68 -54.80 8.13
N ARG A 12 12.75 -55.63 7.67
CA ARG A 12 11.53 -55.18 6.98
C ARG A 12 10.64 -54.31 7.87
N HIS A 13 10.52 -54.65 9.15
CA HIS A 13 9.78 -53.84 10.11
C HIS A 13 10.42 -52.46 10.30
N HIS A 14 11.74 -52.38 10.43
CA HIS A 14 12.45 -51.11 10.57
C HIS A 14 12.30 -50.23 9.33
N LEU A 15 12.51 -50.79 8.13
CA LEU A 15 12.33 -50.06 6.87
C LEU A 15 10.91 -49.53 6.69
N ARG A 16 9.89 -50.29 7.12
CA ARG A 16 8.50 -49.85 7.09
C ARG A 16 8.25 -48.71 8.07
N SER A 17 8.75 -48.83 9.30
CA SER A 17 8.67 -47.77 10.31
C SER A 17 9.35 -46.49 9.83
N ASP A 18 10.55 -46.59 9.25
CA ASP A 18 11.30 -45.44 8.73
C ASP A 18 10.57 -44.77 7.55
N HIS A 19 9.93 -45.57 6.68
CA HIS A 19 9.12 -45.04 5.60
C HIS A 19 7.85 -44.34 6.11
N GLU A 20 7.17 -44.91 7.11
CA GLU A 20 5.99 -44.29 7.75
C GLU A 20 6.36 -42.99 8.47
N LEU A 21 7.50 -42.97 9.19
CA LEU A 21 8.05 -41.76 9.81
C LEU A 21 8.48 -40.71 8.78
N GLY A 22 9.11 -41.13 7.68
CA GLY A 22 9.48 -40.26 6.57
C GLY A 22 8.26 -39.58 5.95
N ASN A 23 7.19 -40.34 5.69
CA ASN A 23 5.94 -39.80 5.15
C ASN A 23 5.24 -38.86 6.14
N ALA A 24 5.25 -39.19 7.45
CA ALA A 24 4.74 -38.30 8.48
C ALA A 24 5.51 -36.97 8.52
N ASN A 25 6.85 -37.01 8.44
CA ASN A 25 7.69 -35.82 8.43
C ASN A 25 7.45 -34.93 7.20
N ILE A 26 7.27 -35.53 6.01
CA ILE A 26 6.92 -34.78 4.80
C ILE A 26 5.57 -34.07 4.96
N ASN A 27 4.57 -34.77 5.50
CA ASN A 27 3.25 -34.18 5.74
C ASN A 27 3.30 -33.04 6.75
N ILE A 28 4.08 -33.19 7.84
CA ILE A 28 4.28 -32.13 8.83
C ILE A 28 4.97 -30.92 8.18
N ALA A 29 6.02 -31.12 7.39
CA ALA A 29 6.71 -30.02 6.70
C ALA A 29 5.79 -29.26 5.73
N ALA A 30 4.94 -29.98 4.98
CA ALA A 30 3.94 -29.37 4.11
C ALA A 30 2.91 -28.55 4.90
N GLN A 31 2.42 -29.08 6.02
CA GLN A 31 1.49 -28.36 6.90
C GLN A 31 2.13 -27.11 7.51
N LEU A 32 3.39 -27.19 7.96
CA LEU A 32 4.13 -26.04 8.48
C LEU A 32 4.28 -24.94 7.43
N THR A 33 4.61 -25.30 6.19
CA THR A 33 4.71 -24.35 5.08
C THR A 33 3.35 -23.69 4.79
N ALA A 34 2.26 -24.47 4.80
CA ALA A 34 0.91 -23.94 4.60
C ALA A 34 0.51 -22.95 5.71
N ILE A 35 0.81 -23.27 6.97
CA ILE A 35 0.55 -22.40 8.13
C ILE A 35 1.37 -21.11 8.02
N GLN A 36 2.66 -21.20 7.66
CA GLN A 36 3.51 -20.03 7.46
C GLN A 36 2.94 -19.11 6.37
N ASN A 37 2.51 -19.66 5.24
CA ASN A 37 1.87 -18.89 4.17
C ASN A 37 0.56 -18.22 4.63
N GLN A 38 -0.25 -18.93 5.42
CA GLN A 38 -1.48 -18.37 6.00
C GLN A 38 -1.18 -17.22 6.96
N LEU A 39 -0.17 -17.36 7.83
CA LEU A 39 0.24 -16.31 8.77
C LEU A 39 0.75 -15.07 8.03
N THR A 40 1.58 -15.24 7.00
CA THR A 40 2.03 -14.12 6.16
C THR A 40 0.85 -13.41 5.50
N HIS A 41 -0.11 -14.15 4.94
CA HIS A 41 -1.30 -13.56 4.34
C HIS A 41 -2.20 -12.84 5.36
N LEU A 42 -2.29 -13.35 6.59
CA LEU A 42 -3.04 -12.68 7.66
C LEU A 42 -2.37 -11.38 8.10
N ASN A 43 -1.06 -11.40 8.33
CA ASN A 43 -0.30 -10.19 8.67
C ASN A 43 -0.47 -9.12 7.58
N ASP A 44 -0.36 -9.54 6.32
CA ASP A 44 -0.61 -8.69 5.17
C ASP A 44 -2.01 -8.04 5.20
N ARG A 45 -3.04 -8.80 5.57
CA ARG A 45 -4.40 -8.25 5.68
C ARG A 45 -4.54 -7.29 6.85
N PHE A 46 -3.90 -7.58 7.98
CA PHE A 46 -3.90 -6.69 9.14
C PHE A 46 -3.26 -5.34 8.83
N ASP A 47 -2.09 -5.32 8.18
CA ASP A 47 -1.42 -4.08 7.78
C ASP A 47 -2.29 -3.22 6.85
N ALA A 48 -3.00 -3.86 5.91
CA ALA A 48 -3.93 -3.18 5.00
C ALA A 48 -5.14 -2.58 5.72
N ILE A 49 -5.71 -3.31 6.68
CA ILE A 49 -6.82 -2.85 7.50
C ILE A 49 -6.36 -1.67 8.38
N GLU A 50 -5.19 -1.77 9.02
CA GLU A 50 -4.67 -0.71 9.87
C GLU A 50 -4.40 0.56 9.07
N ALA A 51 -3.76 0.43 7.90
CA ALA A 51 -3.49 1.56 7.02
C ALA A 51 -4.77 2.23 6.51
N THR A 52 -5.79 1.43 6.16
CA THR A 52 -7.11 1.94 5.77
C THR A 52 -7.77 2.69 6.93
N ASN A 53 -7.79 2.12 8.13
CA ASN A 53 -8.32 2.79 9.32
C ASN A 53 -7.59 4.10 9.64
N MET A 54 -6.27 4.15 9.48
CA MET A 54 -5.48 5.38 9.64
C MET A 54 -5.84 6.43 8.59
N ALA A 55 -6.00 6.03 7.33
CA ALA A 55 -6.43 6.89 6.25
C ALA A 55 -7.83 7.46 6.50
N ASP A 56 -8.78 6.63 6.92
CA ASP A 56 -10.17 7.02 7.17
C ASP A 56 -10.27 7.96 8.39
N ARG A 57 -9.47 7.72 9.43
CA ARG A 57 -9.37 8.65 10.57
C ARG A 57 -8.82 10.02 10.14
N ALA A 58 -7.83 10.05 9.24
CA ALA A 58 -7.30 11.29 8.70
C ALA A 58 -8.38 12.02 7.87
N ARG A 59 -9.07 11.32 6.97
CA ARG A 59 -10.19 11.85 6.18
C ARG A 59 -11.33 12.38 7.04
N ALA A 60 -11.78 11.61 8.04
CA ALA A 60 -12.84 12.01 8.95
C ALA A 60 -12.47 13.20 9.84
N PHE A 61 -11.17 13.42 10.11
CA PHE A 61 -10.69 14.64 10.73
C PHE A 61 -10.71 15.80 9.73
N ASN A 62 -10.19 15.58 8.52
CA ASN A 62 -10.08 16.61 7.49
C ASN A 62 -11.44 17.10 6.99
N SER A 63 -12.45 16.22 6.92
CA SER A 63 -13.82 16.53 6.49
C SER A 63 -14.51 17.54 7.39
N ARG A 64 -14.05 17.69 8.64
CA ARG A 64 -14.58 18.65 9.62
C ARG A 64 -13.97 20.04 9.47
N ILE A 65 -12.93 20.19 8.65
CA ILE A 65 -12.30 21.47 8.39
C ILE A 65 -13.12 22.16 7.28
N ASP A 66 -13.95 23.12 7.68
CA ASP A 66 -14.86 23.81 6.78
C ASP A 66 -14.12 24.78 5.84
N SER A 67 -14.20 24.58 4.53
CA SER A 67 -13.57 25.48 3.55
C SER A 67 -14.09 26.93 3.52
N SER A 68 -15.24 27.21 4.15
CA SER A 68 -15.96 28.48 4.03
C SER A 68 -15.40 29.62 4.89
N SER A 69 -14.63 29.31 5.94
CA SER A 69 -14.09 30.32 6.85
C SER A 69 -12.64 30.69 6.53
N SER A 70 -12.30 31.98 6.65
CA SER A 70 -10.93 32.49 6.52
C SER A 70 -9.98 31.86 7.55
N ALA A 71 -10.50 31.49 8.73
CA ALA A 71 -9.76 30.77 9.76
C ALA A 71 -9.41 29.35 9.31
N SER A 72 -10.30 28.71 8.56
CA SER A 72 -10.11 27.34 8.07
C SER A 72 -9.05 27.19 7.01
N ARG A 73 -8.72 28.27 6.29
CA ARG A 73 -7.58 28.29 5.37
C ARG A 73 -6.24 28.10 6.08
N ARG A 74 -6.20 28.25 7.41
CA ARG A 74 -5.01 28.03 8.27
C ARG A 74 -5.02 26.68 8.99
N PHE A 75 -6.14 25.97 9.05
CA PHE A 75 -6.17 24.63 9.65
C PHE A 75 -5.40 23.65 8.78
N GLN A 76 -4.54 22.86 9.43
CA GLN A 76 -3.76 21.84 8.77
C GLN A 76 -4.51 20.52 8.73
N PHE A 77 -4.72 19.99 7.52
CA PHE A 77 -5.14 18.63 7.29
C PHE A 77 -4.14 17.65 7.89
N ARG A 78 -4.67 16.54 8.40
CA ARG A 78 -3.87 15.36 8.68
C ARG A 78 -3.50 14.67 7.37
N PRO A 79 -2.23 14.29 7.19
CA PRO A 79 -1.83 13.52 6.03
C PRO A 79 -2.56 12.17 6.01
N VAL A 80 -3.10 11.81 4.84
CA VAL A 80 -3.65 10.48 4.60
C VAL A 80 -2.46 9.56 4.31
N VAL A 81 -2.33 8.47 5.05
CA VAL A 81 -1.23 7.52 4.87
C VAL A 81 -1.39 6.67 3.61
N LYS A 82 -0.30 6.04 3.17
CA LYS A 82 -0.32 4.99 2.14
C LYS A 82 -1.20 3.83 2.62
N HIS A 83 -2.29 3.52 1.92
CA HIS A 83 -3.19 2.42 2.30
C HIS A 83 -3.49 1.44 1.17
N THR A 84 -3.19 1.79 -0.08
CA THR A 84 -3.24 0.85 -1.19
C THR A 84 -1.85 0.30 -1.45
N ARG A 85 -1.72 -1.01 -1.70
CA ARG A 85 -0.41 -1.62 -2.00
C ARG A 85 0.15 -1.21 -3.36
N GLY A 86 1.48 -1.31 -3.45
CA GLY A 86 2.22 -1.17 -4.69
C GLY A 86 2.27 0.25 -5.24
N HIS A 87 2.90 0.35 -6.40
CA HIS A 87 3.05 1.55 -7.20
C HIS A 87 2.76 1.19 -8.65
N LEU A 88 2.46 2.20 -9.48
CA LEU A 88 2.32 1.95 -10.90
C LEU A 88 3.68 1.63 -11.53
N VAL A 89 3.96 0.34 -11.68
CA VAL A 89 5.10 -0.17 -12.45
C VAL A 89 5.11 0.41 -13.87
N ALA A 90 3.94 0.67 -14.45
CA ALA A 90 3.78 1.27 -15.77
C ALA A 90 4.38 2.69 -15.90
N LEU A 91 4.62 3.40 -14.79
CA LEU A 91 5.28 4.72 -14.85
C LEU A 91 6.82 4.62 -14.85
N GLY A 92 7.39 3.43 -14.63
CA GLY A 92 8.83 3.12 -14.72
C GLY A 92 9.68 3.74 -13.61
N LEU A 93 9.57 5.05 -13.40
CA LEU A 93 10.27 5.82 -12.39
C LEU A 93 9.31 6.77 -11.67
N PRO A 94 9.57 7.10 -10.39
CA PRO A 94 8.80 8.11 -9.67
C PRO A 94 8.82 9.46 -10.41
N PRO A 95 7.67 10.15 -10.58
CA PRO A 95 7.65 11.45 -11.23
C PRO A 95 8.48 12.48 -10.47
N ALA A 96 9.42 13.16 -11.15
CA ALA A 96 10.24 14.18 -10.51
C ALA A 96 9.40 15.43 -10.16
N VAL A 97 9.27 15.73 -8.87
CA VAL A 97 8.62 16.93 -8.34
C VAL A 97 9.64 17.71 -7.53
N ALA A 98 9.73 19.03 -7.78
CA ALA A 98 10.70 19.88 -7.09
C ALA A 98 10.48 19.82 -5.57
N ASN A 99 11.58 19.64 -4.83
CA ASN A 99 11.61 19.57 -3.36
C ASN A 99 10.80 18.41 -2.75
N VAL A 100 10.46 17.37 -3.52
CA VAL A 100 9.79 16.17 -3.03
C VAL A 100 10.66 14.96 -3.35
N ASN A 101 11.12 14.26 -2.31
CA ASN A 101 11.91 13.05 -2.46
C ASN A 101 10.99 11.82 -2.51
N LEU A 102 10.67 11.35 -3.72
CA LEU A 102 9.87 10.14 -3.89
C LEU A 102 10.75 8.88 -3.82
N GLN A 103 10.34 7.93 -3.00
CA GLN A 103 10.92 6.58 -2.97
C GLN A 103 10.36 5.70 -4.09
N PRO A 104 11.13 4.68 -4.53
CA PRO A 104 10.65 3.66 -5.46
C PRO A 104 9.45 2.88 -4.88
N GLU A 105 9.44 2.70 -3.56
CA GLU A 105 8.43 1.93 -2.85
C GLU A 105 8.09 2.51 -1.48
N TYR A 106 6.83 2.29 -1.06
CA TYR A 106 6.31 2.70 0.24
C TYR A 106 5.51 1.56 0.87
N VAL A 107 5.80 1.29 2.14
CA VAL A 107 5.00 0.37 2.95
C VAL A 107 3.62 0.95 3.25
N LEU A 108 2.66 0.07 3.55
CA LEU A 108 1.36 0.48 4.08
C LEU A 108 1.55 1.24 5.41
N GLY A 109 0.73 2.26 5.64
CA GLY A 109 0.86 3.18 6.78
C GLY A 109 1.92 4.27 6.62
N ALA A 110 2.75 4.24 5.58
CA ALA A 110 3.76 5.27 5.35
C ALA A 110 3.13 6.66 5.18
N GLN A 111 3.81 7.68 5.69
CA GLN A 111 3.42 9.08 5.51
C GLN A 111 3.79 9.56 4.09
N PRO A 112 2.99 10.44 3.48
CA PRO A 112 3.36 11.07 2.22
C PRO A 112 4.62 11.93 2.43
N PRO A 113 5.54 11.98 1.46
CA PRO A 113 6.68 12.87 1.50
C PRO A 113 6.27 14.33 1.69
N ASN A 114 7.07 15.07 2.46
CA ASN A 114 6.82 16.48 2.71
C ASN A 114 6.69 17.27 1.40
N GLY A 115 5.65 18.10 1.31
CA GLY A 115 5.38 18.93 0.15
C GLY A 115 4.75 18.20 -1.05
N LEU A 116 4.48 16.88 -0.97
CA LEU A 116 3.76 16.17 -2.04
C LEU A 116 2.30 16.64 -2.14
N ILE A 117 1.60 16.67 -1.00
CA ILE A 117 0.22 17.15 -0.88
C ILE A 117 0.17 18.39 0.04
N PRO A 118 -0.63 19.41 -0.29
CA PRO A 118 -0.86 20.53 0.61
C PRO A 118 -1.65 20.11 1.83
N LEU A 119 -1.24 20.63 2.99
CA LEU A 119 -1.95 20.41 4.24
C LEU A 119 -3.02 21.47 4.50
N THR A 120 -3.33 22.37 3.56
CA THR A 120 -4.34 23.42 3.77
C THR A 120 -5.14 23.68 2.49
N HIS A 121 -6.37 24.18 2.63
CA HIS A 121 -7.17 24.62 1.48
C HIS A 121 -6.42 25.61 0.58
N ALA A 122 -5.78 26.63 1.17
CA ALA A 122 -5.01 27.62 0.43
C ALA A 122 -3.83 26.99 -0.33
N GLY A 123 -3.24 25.92 0.20
CA GLY A 123 -2.19 25.18 -0.47
C GLY A 123 -2.70 24.41 -1.70
N PHE A 124 -3.91 23.85 -1.65
CA PHE A 124 -4.53 23.26 -2.83
C PHE A 124 -4.84 24.28 -3.92
N ASP A 125 -5.35 25.46 -3.54
CA ASP A 125 -5.63 26.53 -4.50
C ASP A 125 -4.32 27.03 -5.14
N ARG A 126 -3.23 27.08 -4.37
CA ARG A 126 -1.89 27.41 -4.89
C ARG A 126 -1.33 26.35 -5.85
N ILE A 127 -1.58 25.06 -5.63
CA ILE A 127 -1.22 24.04 -6.63
C ILE A 127 -1.96 24.29 -7.94
N GLY A 128 -3.22 24.72 -7.88
CA GLY A 128 -4.01 25.07 -9.05
C GLY A 128 -3.42 26.20 -9.90
N THR A 129 -2.53 27.04 -9.36
CA THR A 129 -1.88 28.11 -10.11
C THR A 129 -0.51 27.71 -10.69
N GLU A 130 -0.03 26.49 -10.41
CA GLU A 130 1.23 25.98 -10.97
C GLU A 130 1.15 25.86 -12.51
N GLU A 131 2.31 25.96 -13.16
CA GLU A 131 2.42 25.70 -14.58
C GLU A 131 2.00 24.27 -14.91
N ILE A 132 1.30 24.07 -16.03
CA ILE A 132 0.65 22.79 -16.36
C ILE A 132 1.59 21.57 -16.29
N HIS A 133 2.84 21.74 -16.69
CA HIS A 133 3.82 20.66 -16.71
C HIS A 133 4.34 20.32 -15.30
N VAL A 134 4.36 21.29 -14.38
CA VAL A 134 4.64 21.08 -12.95
C VAL A 134 3.45 20.40 -12.28
N LEU A 135 2.25 20.92 -12.54
CA LEU A 135 1.01 20.40 -11.99
C LEU A 135 0.78 18.92 -12.37
N ARG A 136 0.97 18.56 -13.65
CA ARG A 136 0.89 17.16 -14.10
C ARG A 136 1.85 16.24 -13.34
N ARG A 137 3.11 16.68 -13.18
CA ARG A 137 4.14 15.89 -12.48
C ARG A 137 3.74 15.69 -11.02
N ARG A 138 3.26 16.74 -10.35
CA ARG A 138 2.79 16.68 -8.97
C ARG A 138 1.59 15.75 -8.81
N LEU A 139 0.55 15.87 -9.64
CA LEU A 139 -0.63 15.00 -9.58
C LEU A 139 -0.28 13.54 -9.86
N ARG A 140 0.63 13.28 -10.82
CA ARG A 140 1.12 11.93 -11.07
C ARG A 140 1.97 11.39 -9.92
N ALA A 141 2.73 12.23 -9.21
CA ALA A 141 3.45 11.84 -8.01
C ALA A 141 2.50 11.50 -6.86
N ILE A 142 1.40 12.24 -6.72
CA ILE A 142 0.34 11.93 -5.76
C ILE A 142 -0.25 10.56 -6.07
N TYR A 143 -0.61 10.31 -7.34
CA TYR A 143 -1.08 8.99 -7.76
C TYR A 143 -0.02 7.89 -7.59
N TRP A 144 1.26 8.16 -7.86
CA TRP A 144 2.36 7.22 -7.62
C TRP A 144 2.42 6.79 -6.15
N PHE A 145 2.32 7.75 -5.23
CA PHE A 145 2.31 7.46 -3.81
C PHE A 145 1.06 6.67 -3.44
N TYR A 146 -0.15 7.15 -3.70
CA TYR A 146 -1.37 6.50 -3.20
C TYR A 146 -1.78 5.25 -3.97
N ASN A 147 -1.48 5.17 -5.27
CA ASN A 147 -1.89 4.10 -6.19
C ASN A 147 -3.41 3.83 -6.16
N ASP A 148 -4.22 4.90 -6.08
CA ASP A 148 -5.69 4.83 -6.10
C ASP A 148 -6.22 5.35 -7.44
N ASP A 149 -7.06 4.56 -8.11
CA ASP A 149 -7.56 4.87 -9.46
C ASP A 149 -8.35 6.18 -9.56
N ARG A 150 -8.93 6.66 -8.45
CA ARG A 150 -9.61 7.97 -8.41
C ARG A 150 -8.65 9.13 -8.66
N LEU A 151 -7.36 8.92 -8.38
CA LEU A 151 -6.29 9.91 -8.54
C LEU A 151 -5.53 9.77 -9.86
N ARG A 152 -5.92 8.81 -10.70
CA ARG A 152 -5.23 8.50 -11.94
C ARG A 152 -5.28 9.69 -12.89
N LEU A 153 -4.10 10.06 -13.40
CA LEU A 153 -3.94 11.11 -14.40
C LEU A 153 -3.08 10.63 -15.56
N THR A 154 -3.51 10.90 -16.79
CA THR A 154 -2.74 10.58 -17.99
C THR A 154 -1.51 11.49 -18.12
N ALA A 155 -0.44 11.00 -18.75
CA ALA A 155 0.83 11.73 -18.85
C ALA A 155 0.70 13.11 -19.52
N ASN A 156 -0.20 13.23 -20.50
CA ASN A 156 -0.42 14.43 -21.30
C ASN A 156 -1.74 15.13 -20.98
N ALA A 157 -2.28 14.95 -19.77
CA ALA A 157 -3.59 15.49 -19.37
C ALA A 157 -3.73 17.01 -19.64
N SER A 158 -4.86 17.45 -20.17
CA SER A 158 -5.12 18.88 -20.40
C SER A 158 -5.19 19.66 -19.07
N ARG A 159 -5.22 21.00 -19.15
CA ARG A 159 -5.38 21.86 -17.97
C ARG A 159 -6.67 21.51 -17.20
N ASN A 160 -7.79 21.42 -17.91
CA ASN A 160 -9.09 21.06 -17.33
C ASN A 160 -9.04 19.68 -16.66
N ALA A 161 -8.34 18.70 -17.25
CA ALA A 161 -8.18 17.38 -16.63
C ALA A 161 -7.32 17.45 -15.35
N CYS A 162 -6.32 18.33 -15.31
CA CYS A 162 -5.53 18.58 -14.10
C CYS A 162 -6.36 19.28 -13.01
N ASP A 163 -7.18 20.26 -13.38
CA ASP A 163 -8.07 20.96 -12.43
C ASP A 163 -9.09 19.99 -11.82
N ASN A 164 -9.69 19.11 -12.65
CA ASN A 164 -10.54 18.02 -12.16
C ASN A 164 -9.77 17.06 -11.24
N ALA A 165 -8.54 16.71 -11.58
CA ALA A 165 -7.71 15.84 -10.74
C ALA A 165 -7.34 16.50 -9.41
N ILE A 166 -7.16 17.83 -9.34
CA ILE A 166 -7.03 18.53 -8.05
C ILE A 166 -8.28 18.33 -7.20
N GLN A 167 -9.48 18.46 -7.80
CA GLN A 167 -10.72 18.22 -7.09
C GLN A 167 -10.81 16.77 -6.59
N ASN A 168 -10.44 15.79 -7.43
CA ASN A 168 -10.37 14.39 -6.98
C ASN A 168 -9.40 14.19 -5.81
N VAL A 169 -8.26 14.87 -5.80
CA VAL A 169 -7.33 14.81 -4.65
C VAL A 169 -7.95 15.46 -3.40
N LYS A 170 -8.65 16.59 -3.55
CA LYS A 170 -9.39 17.23 -2.45
C LYS A 170 -10.43 16.25 -1.90
N ASP A 171 -11.28 15.69 -2.75
CA ASP A 171 -12.34 14.76 -2.35
C ASP A 171 -11.76 13.50 -1.70
N TYR A 172 -10.65 12.98 -2.23
CA TYR A 172 -9.94 11.84 -1.66
C TYR A 172 -9.37 12.09 -0.24
N TYR A 173 -8.99 13.35 0.05
CA TYR A 173 -8.45 13.75 1.35
C TYR A 173 -9.53 14.17 2.36
N LEU A 174 -10.69 14.58 1.86
CA LEU A 174 -11.78 15.20 2.64
C LEU A 174 -12.99 14.28 2.80
N SER A 175 -13.17 13.26 1.96
CA SER A 175 -14.25 12.29 2.09
C SER A 175 -13.76 11.07 2.87
N PRO A 176 -14.47 10.64 3.94
CA PRO A 176 -14.35 9.30 4.50
C PRO A 176 -14.66 8.23 3.44
#